data_AF-A0AAE9ZGT9-F1
#
_entry.id   AF-A0AAE9ZGT9-F1
#
_cell.length_a   1.000
_cell.length_b   1.000
_cell.length_c   1.000
_cell.angle_alpha   90.00
_cell.angle_beta   90.00
_cell.angle_gamma   90.00
#
_symmetry.space_group_name_H-M   'P 1'
#
loop_
_entity.id
_entity.type
_entity.pdbx_description
1 polymer ?
#
loop_
_entity_poly.entity_id
_entity_poly.type
_entity_poly.pdbx_seq_one_letter_code
_entity_poly.pdbx_strand_id
1 'polypeptide(L)'
;MKKPYPRNAPGEFFVADGCCITCGMPVETSPEFFSWDDEKGEQDNHCFVKRQPKTDKEFESVLAAMKAADVGCIYYCGKKEDWKRRLHEAGFGDQIIKNEE
;
A
#
# COMPACT_ATOMS: atom_id res chain seq x y z
N MET A 1 -5.31 0.79 15.28
CA MET A 1 -4.00 0.92 14.58
C MET A 1 -3.89 -0.18 13.53
N LYS A 2 -3.50 0.13 12.29
CA LYS A 2 -3.28 -0.88 11.24
C LYS A 2 -1.84 -1.35 11.32
N LYS A 3 -1.64 -2.66 11.51
CA LYS A 3 -0.32 -3.27 11.60
C LYS A 3 0.23 -3.50 10.17
N PRO A 4 1.46 -3.08 9.84
CA PRO A 4 2.07 -3.41 8.55
C PRO A 4 2.37 -4.90 8.42
N TYR A 5 2.16 -5.47 7.23
CA TYR A 5 2.65 -6.81 6.92
C TYR A 5 4.19 -6.85 6.97
N PRO A 6 4.83 -7.89 7.56
CA PRO A 6 6.27 -7.87 7.85
C PRO A 6 7.21 -7.68 6.65
N ARG A 7 6.78 -8.08 5.44
CA ARG A 7 7.59 -7.98 4.21
C ARG A 7 7.53 -6.62 3.53
N ASN A 8 6.68 -5.71 3.99
CA ASN A 8 6.66 -4.35 3.45
C ASN A 8 8.05 -3.72 3.60
N ALA A 9 8.55 -3.13 2.53
CA ALA A 9 9.72 -2.29 2.53
C ALA A 9 9.51 -1.16 3.54
N PRO A 10 10.50 -0.86 4.40
CA PRO A 10 10.39 0.23 5.37
C PRO A 10 10.04 1.55 4.68
N GLY A 11 9.02 2.25 5.17
CA GLY A 11 8.64 3.56 4.68
C GLY A 11 7.18 3.93 4.95
N GLU A 12 6.70 4.85 4.13
CA GLU A 12 5.43 5.55 4.37
C GLU A 12 4.21 4.78 3.86
N PHE A 13 4.37 3.92 2.86
CA PHE A 13 3.31 3.06 2.33
C PHE A 13 3.47 1.63 2.80
N PHE A 14 2.35 0.98 3.13
CA PHE A 14 2.36 -0.44 3.47
C PHE A 14 1.01 -1.10 3.21
N VAL A 15 1.03 -2.41 2.99
CA VAL A 15 -0.18 -3.25 3.04
C VAL A 15 -0.39 -3.72 4.47
N ALA A 16 -1.59 -3.55 5.01
CA ALA A 16 -1.93 -4.00 6.34
C ALA A 16 -1.93 -5.54 6.47
N ASP A 17 -1.34 -6.02 7.56
CA ASP A 17 -1.32 -7.44 7.95
C ASP A 17 -2.76 -7.96 8.14
N GLY A 18 -3.04 -9.15 7.59
CA GLY A 18 -4.37 -9.77 7.64
C GLY A 18 -5.49 -9.09 6.82
N CYS A 19 -5.18 -8.08 6.00
CA CYS A 19 -6.17 -7.39 5.17
C CYS A 19 -6.23 -7.94 3.72
N CYS A 20 -5.10 -8.41 3.19
CA CYS A 20 -5.01 -8.89 1.82
C CYS A 20 -5.97 -10.07 1.59
N ILE A 21 -6.74 -10.00 0.50
CA ILE A 21 -7.64 -11.08 0.05
C ILE A 21 -7.14 -11.74 -1.24
N THR A 22 -5.86 -11.56 -1.57
CA THR A 22 -5.20 -12.12 -2.76
C THR A 22 -5.84 -11.72 -4.12
N CYS A 23 -6.39 -10.49 -4.24
CA CYS A 23 -7.04 -10.05 -5.49
C CYS A 23 -6.11 -9.79 -6.69
N GLY A 24 -4.80 -9.64 -6.47
CA GLY A 24 -3.80 -9.40 -7.53
C GLY A 24 -3.71 -7.98 -8.06
N MET A 25 -4.75 -7.16 -7.89
CA MET A 25 -4.81 -5.82 -8.46
C MET A 25 -3.59 -4.92 -8.14
N PRO A 26 -3.05 -4.86 -6.90
CA PRO A 26 -1.87 -4.04 -6.64
C PRO A 26 -0.62 -4.48 -7.40
N VAL A 27 -0.41 -5.79 -7.55
CA VAL A 27 0.76 -6.37 -8.24
C VAL A 27 0.62 -6.20 -9.75
N GLU A 28 -0.57 -6.33 -10.31
CA GLU A 28 -0.82 -6.12 -11.75
C GLU A 28 -0.75 -4.64 -12.14
N THR A 29 -1.33 -3.76 -11.32
CA THR A 29 -1.44 -2.33 -11.63
C THR A 29 -0.11 -1.61 -11.41
N SER A 30 0.64 -2.02 -10.39
CA SER A 30 1.91 -1.39 -10.05
C SER A 30 2.97 -2.41 -9.61
N PRO A 31 3.43 -3.26 -10.55
CA PRO A 31 4.41 -4.31 -10.27
C PRO A 31 5.77 -3.76 -9.86
N GLU A 32 6.05 -2.47 -9.99
CA GLU A 32 7.29 -1.85 -9.52
C GLU A 32 7.30 -1.56 -8.00
N PHE A 33 6.11 -1.48 -7.39
CA PHE A 33 5.93 -1.17 -5.96
C PHE A 33 5.35 -2.33 -5.15
N PHE A 34 4.60 -3.24 -5.77
CA PHE A 34 3.99 -4.38 -5.08
C PHE A 34 4.55 -5.73 -5.56
N SER A 35 4.49 -6.72 -4.68
CA SER A 35 4.84 -8.11 -4.98
C SER A 35 4.05 -9.06 -4.10
N TRP A 36 3.99 -10.32 -4.52
CA TRP A 36 3.53 -11.43 -3.70
C TRP A 36 4.63 -11.95 -2.78
N ASP A 37 4.23 -12.41 -1.60
CA ASP A 37 5.12 -13.07 -0.64
C ASP A 37 5.16 -14.58 -0.88
N ASP A 38 5.90 -14.97 -1.92
CA ASP A 38 5.99 -16.36 -2.40
C ASP A 38 6.67 -17.33 -1.41
N GLU A 39 7.21 -16.82 -0.28
CA GLU A 39 7.78 -17.64 0.80
C GLU A 39 6.69 -18.32 1.65
N LYS A 40 5.50 -17.74 1.69
CA LYS A 40 4.33 -18.35 2.31
C LYS A 40 3.55 -19.03 1.19
N GLY A 41 3.45 -20.37 1.25
CA GLY A 41 2.77 -21.15 0.21
C GLY A 41 1.38 -20.63 -0.13
N GLU A 42 0.78 -21.10 -1.24
CA GLU A 42 -0.40 -20.51 -1.89
C GLU A 42 -1.57 -20.09 -0.97
N GLN A 43 -1.76 -20.77 0.16
CA GLN A 43 -2.83 -20.50 1.14
C GLN A 43 -2.59 -19.27 2.03
N ASP A 44 -1.34 -18.85 2.21
CA ASP A 44 -0.91 -17.74 3.07
C ASP A 44 -0.26 -16.60 2.28
N ASN A 45 -0.41 -16.60 0.94
CA ASN A 45 0.18 -15.59 0.08
C ASN A 45 -0.42 -14.20 0.39
N HIS A 46 0.44 -13.20 0.50
CA HIS A 46 0.05 -11.84 0.88
C HIS A 46 0.81 -10.84 0.00
N CYS A 47 0.13 -9.81 -0.50
CA CYS A 47 0.79 -8.77 -1.27
C CYS A 47 1.41 -7.71 -0.34
N PHE A 48 2.61 -7.27 -0.66
CA PHE A 48 3.33 -6.28 0.14
C PHE A 48 3.92 -5.19 -0.74
N VAL A 49 4.19 -4.04 -0.14
CA VAL A 49 4.96 -2.97 -0.76
C VAL A 49 6.43 -3.41 -0.80
N LYS A 50 6.97 -3.79 -1.96
CA LYS A 50 8.39 -4.17 -2.10
C LYS A 50 9.34 -2.98 -2.23
N ARG A 51 8.81 -1.80 -2.58
CA ARG A 51 9.58 -0.57 -2.76
C ARG A 51 8.72 0.63 -2.42
N GLN A 52 9.32 1.66 -1.83
CA GLN A 52 8.64 2.91 -1.54
C GLN A 52 8.71 3.88 -2.73
N PRO A 53 7.62 4.61 -3.04
CA PRO A 53 7.69 5.73 -3.99
C PRO A 53 8.54 6.87 -3.41
N LYS A 54 9.35 7.52 -4.25
CA LYS A 54 10.21 8.64 -3.86
C LYS A 54 9.81 9.95 -4.54
N THR A 55 9.14 9.87 -5.69
CA THR A 55 8.72 11.03 -6.50
C THR A 55 7.20 11.08 -6.67
N ASP A 56 6.67 12.22 -7.11
CA ASP A 56 5.22 12.36 -7.35
C ASP A 56 4.71 11.46 -8.48
N LYS A 57 5.55 11.20 -9.49
CA LYS A 57 5.24 10.27 -10.57
C LYS A 57 5.10 8.83 -10.05
N GLU A 58 5.98 8.45 -9.14
CA GLU A 58 5.95 7.13 -8.51
C GLU A 58 4.77 6.99 -7.54
N PHE A 59 4.43 8.07 -6.82
CA PHE A 59 3.23 8.11 -5.99
C PHE A 59 1.96 7.86 -6.82
N GLU A 60 1.87 8.40 -8.04
CA GLU A 60 0.71 8.15 -8.91
C GLU A 60 0.54 6.67 -9.27
N SER A 61 1.62 5.91 -9.47
CA SER A 61 1.52 4.45 -9.65
C SER A 61 0.96 3.76 -8.41
N VAL A 62 1.40 4.15 -7.22
CA VAL A 62 0.87 3.61 -5.95
C VAL A 62 -0.60 3.99 -5.77
N LEU A 63 -0.97 5.23 -6.09
CA LEU A 63 -2.36 5.69 -6.06
C LEU A 63 -3.23 4.91 -7.06
N ALA A 64 -2.71 4.59 -8.25
CA ALA A 64 -3.41 3.74 -9.22
C ALA A 64 -3.67 2.33 -8.64
N ALA A 65 -2.70 1.73 -7.98
CA ALA A 65 -2.89 0.45 -7.28
C ALA A 65 -3.93 0.54 -6.16
N MET A 66 -3.99 1.65 -5.41
CA MET A 66 -5.03 1.88 -4.39
C MET A 66 -6.44 1.96 -5.01
N LYS A 67 -6.58 2.59 -6.19
CA LYS A 67 -7.84 2.66 -6.93
C LYS A 67 -8.29 1.33 -7.52
N ALA A 68 -7.32 0.51 -7.93
CA ALA A 68 -7.58 -0.79 -8.54
C ALA A 68 -7.87 -1.90 -7.50
N ALA A 69 -7.39 -1.75 -6.26
CA ALA A 69 -7.57 -2.75 -5.23
C ALA A 69 -9.04 -2.90 -4.81
N ASP A 70 -9.53 -4.14 -4.77
CA ASP A 70 -10.89 -4.48 -4.33
C ASP A 70 -11.18 -4.09 -2.87
N VAL A 71 -10.13 -3.95 -2.06
CA VAL A 71 -10.21 -3.64 -0.63
C VAL A 71 -9.16 -2.60 -0.24
N GLY A 72 -9.52 -1.71 0.69
CA GLY A 72 -8.67 -0.63 1.21
C GLY A 72 -7.57 -1.11 2.17
N CYS A 73 -6.63 -1.92 1.65
CA CYS A 73 -5.56 -2.53 2.44
C CYS A 73 -4.22 -1.81 2.38
N ILE A 74 -4.06 -0.87 1.45
CA ILE A 74 -2.85 -0.07 1.29
C ILE A 74 -3.03 1.22 2.10
N TYR A 75 -2.10 1.50 3.02
CA TYR A 75 -2.16 2.65 3.91
C TYR A 75 -0.95 3.57 3.70
N TYR A 76 -1.13 4.85 4.03
CA TYR A 76 -0.09 5.87 4.08
C TYR A 76 0.07 6.41 5.50
N CYS A 77 1.29 6.41 6.03
CA CYS A 77 1.62 6.99 7.34
C CYS A 77 2.65 8.13 7.28
N GLY A 78 2.98 8.60 6.07
CA GLY A 78 4.01 9.60 5.87
C GLY A 78 3.59 11.03 6.22
N LYS A 79 4.58 11.94 6.20
CA LYS A 79 4.40 13.34 6.61
C LYS A 79 4.20 14.30 5.42
N LYS A 80 4.28 13.84 4.17
CA LYS A 80 4.13 14.72 3.00
C LYS A 80 2.67 15.17 2.86
N GLU A 81 2.41 16.43 3.18
CA GLU A 81 1.07 17.02 3.13
C GLU A 81 0.48 17.03 1.71
N ASP A 82 1.32 17.15 0.68
CA ASP A 82 0.87 17.05 -0.71
C ASP A 82 0.22 15.69 -1.01
N TRP A 83 0.86 14.60 -0.59
CA TRP A 83 0.38 13.24 -0.80
C TRP A 83 -0.86 12.97 0.04
N LYS A 84 -0.92 13.46 1.29
CA LYS A 84 -2.14 13.38 2.11
C LYS A 84 -3.33 14.07 1.43
N ARG A 85 -3.12 15.29 0.91
CA ARG A 85 -4.18 16.04 0.21
C ARG A 85 -4.69 15.26 -1.00
N ARG A 86 -3.80 14.74 -1.85
CA ARG A 86 -4.16 13.97 -3.05
C ARG A 86 -4.87 12.65 -2.70
N LEU A 87 -4.45 11.99 -1.62
CA LEU A 87 -5.14 10.80 -1.11
C LEU A 87 -6.56 11.13 -0.63
N HIS A 88 -6.75 12.23 0.09
CA HIS A 88 -8.09 12.71 0.47
C HIS A 88 -8.96 13.03 -0.75
N GLU A 89 -8.43 13.78 -1.72
CA GLU A 89 -9.13 14.13 -2.96
C GLU A 89 -9.52 12.89 -3.78
N ALA A 90 -8.71 11.82 -3.72
CA ALA A 90 -8.98 10.55 -4.37
C ALA A 90 -9.91 9.62 -3.58
N GLY A 91 -10.41 10.02 -2.40
CA GLY A 91 -11.32 9.24 -1.57
C GLY A 91 -10.65 8.27 -0.58
N PHE A 92 -9.32 8.33 -0.43
CA PHE A 92 -8.54 7.45 0.43
C PHE A 92 -8.18 8.07 1.79
N GLY A 93 -9.00 9.02 2.28
CA GLY A 93 -8.76 9.69 3.56
C GLY A 93 -8.65 8.72 4.75
N ASP A 94 -9.47 7.67 4.76
CA ASP A 94 -9.47 6.65 5.83
C ASP A 94 -8.24 5.72 5.80
N GLN A 95 -7.47 5.77 4.72
CA GLN A 95 -6.22 5.02 4.55
C GLN A 95 -4.98 5.86 4.92
N ILE A 96 -5.18 7.10 5.38
CA ILE A 96 -4.13 7.94 5.95
C ILE A 96 -4.15 7.74 7.47
N ILE A 97 -3.07 7.20 8.01
CA ILE A 97 -2.94 6.97 9.46
C ILE A 97 -1.86 7.87 10.05
N LYS A 98 -2.09 8.28 11.30
CA LYS A 98 -1.10 8.99 12.09
C LYS A 98 -0.11 7.97 12.64
N ASN A 99 1.19 8.18 12.42
CA ASN A 99 2.20 7.60 13.29
C ASN A 99 2.09 8.34 14.62
N GLU A 100 1.51 7.71 15.64
CA GLU A 100 1.73 8.16 17.02
C GLU A 100 3.15 7.74 17.40
N GLU A 101 3.94 8.71 17.86
CA GLU A 101 5.34 8.53 18.30
C GLU A 101 5.45 7.62 19.53
#